data_AF-Q3J6F2-F1
#
_entry.id   AF-Q3J6F2-F1
#
_cell.length_a   1.000
_cell.length_b   1.000
_cell.length_c   1.000
_cell.angle_alpha   90.00
_cell.angle_beta   90.00
_cell.angle_gamma   90.00
#
_symmetry.space_group_name_H-M   'P 1'
#
loop_
_entity.id
_entity.type
_entity.pdbx_description
1 polymer ?
#
loop_
_entity_poly.entity_id
_entity_poly.type
_entity_poly.pdbx_seq_one_letter_code
_entity_poly.pdbx_strand_id
1 'polypeptide(L)' 'MTGTTLFDRRMLEALVCPVTQAGLAYDADRQELISKQARLAFPIRDGIPIMLVSEAREL' A
#
# COMPACT_ATOMS: atom_id res chain seq x y z
N MET A 1 34.20 -12.03 -1.84
CA MET A 1 33.17 -12.79 -1.09
C MET A 1 31.86 -12.63 -1.85
N THR A 2 31.57 -13.54 -2.76
CA THR A 2 30.40 -13.45 -3.66
C THR A 2 29.17 -13.96 -2.90
N GLY A 3 28.46 -13.05 -2.24
CA GLY A 3 27.16 -13.35 -1.63
C GLY A 3 26.09 -13.36 -2.72
N THR A 4 25.75 -14.54 -3.24
CA THR A 4 24.61 -14.72 -4.13
C THR A 4 23.34 -14.54 -3.32
N THR A 5 22.78 -13.33 -3.29
CA THR A 5 21.45 -13.07 -2.72
C THR A 5 20.45 -13.89 -3.53
N LEU A 6 20.03 -15.03 -2.98
CA LEU A 6 18.90 -15.81 -3.46
C LEU A 6 17.64 -14.95 -3.25
N PHE A 7 17.29 -14.15 -4.25
CA PHE A 7 16.02 -13.42 -4.27
C PHE A 7 14.90 -14.46 -4.28
N ASP A 8 14.28 -14.70 -3.13
CA ASP A 8 13.15 -15.62 -2.99
C ASP A 8 12.02 -15.12 -3.91
N ARG A 9 11.69 -15.92 -4.92
CA ARG A 9 10.73 -15.59 -5.98
C ARG A 9 9.32 -15.27 -5.48
N ARG A 10 9.05 -15.51 -4.19
CA ARG A 10 7.76 -15.26 -3.54
C ARG A 10 7.57 -13.83 -3.04
N MET A 11 8.51 -12.92 -3.29
CA MET A 11 8.34 -11.49 -3.03
C MET A 11 7.43 -10.84 -4.09
N LEU A 12 6.22 -11.38 -4.25
CA LEU A 12 5.10 -10.68 -4.90
C LEU A 12 4.52 -9.79 -3.81
N GLU A 13 5.11 -8.61 -3.66
CA GLU A 13 4.71 -7.62 -2.66
C GLU A 13 3.22 -7.28 -2.85
N ALA A 14 2.38 -7.90 -2.03
CA ALA A 14 1.01 -7.43 -1.88
C ALA A 14 1.09 -5.97 -1.45
N LEU A 15 0.28 -5.11 -2.06
CA LEU A 15 0.25 -3.69 -1.71
C LEU A 15 -0.19 -3.56 -0.25
N VAL A 16 0.76 -3.24 0.63
CA VAL A 16 0.53 -3.07 2.06
C VAL A 16 0.50 -1.59 2.42
N CYS A 17 -0.19 -1.28 3.51
CA CYS A 17 -0.20 0.06 4.08
C CYS A 17 1.23 0.45 4.51
N PRO A 18 1.72 1.65 4.18
CA PRO A 18 3.08 2.06 4.50
C PRO A 18 3.26 2.32 6.01
N VAL A 19 2.16 2.50 6.75
CA VAL A 19 2.16 2.81 8.19
C VAL A 19 2.10 1.54 9.05
N THR A 20 1.23 0.59 8.68
CA THR A 20 0.95 -0.60 9.51
C THR A 20 1.47 -1.90 8.89
N GLN A 21 1.92 -1.86 7.63
CA GLN A 21 2.25 -3.04 6.82
C GLN A 21 1.10 -4.05 6.69
N ALA A 22 -0.12 -3.65 7.04
CA ALA A 22 -1.32 -4.46 6.88
C ALA A 22 -1.88 -4.34 5.46
N GLY A 23 -2.75 -5.29 5.08
CA GLY A 23 -3.45 -5.23 3.80
C GLY A 23 -4.30 -3.98 3.65
N LEU A 24 -4.38 -3.49 2.42
CA LEU A 24 -5.26 -2.39 2.02
C LEU A 24 -6.53 -2.95 1.36
N ALA A 25 -7.66 -2.30 1.62
CA ALA A 25 -8.91 -2.58 0.91
C ALA A 25 -9.11 -1.56 -0.19
N TYR A 26 -9.39 -1.99 -1.41
CA TYR A 26 -9.69 -1.08 -2.51
C TYR A 26 -11.16 -0.63 -2.44
N ASP A 27 -11.36 0.67 -2.45
CA ASP A 27 -12.65 1.34 -2.60
C ASP A 27 -12.77 1.84 -4.04
N ALA A 28 -13.58 1.13 -4.84
CA ALA A 28 -13.78 1.44 -6.24
C ALA A 28 -14.63 2.70 -6.46
N ASP A 29 -15.51 3.03 -5.52
CA ASP A 29 -16.41 4.19 -5.63
C ASP A 29 -15.62 5.48 -5.46
N ARG A 30 -14.62 5.48 -4.59
CA ARG A 30 -13.77 6.65 -4.32
C ARG A 30 -12.43 6.61 -5.04
N GLN A 31 -12.06 5.47 -5.64
CA GLN A 31 -10.70 5.23 -6.14
C GLN A 31 -9.65 5.44 -5.04
N GLU A 32 -9.83 4.77 -3.90
CA GLU A 32 -8.96 4.90 -2.74
C GLU A 32 -8.56 3.53 -2.19
N LEU A 33 -7.45 3.47 -1.47
CA LEU A 33 -6.99 2.31 -0.73
C LEU A 33 -7.15 2.58 0.75
N ILE A 34 -8.05 1.84 1.38
CA ILE A 34 -8.45 1.99 2.76
C ILE A 34 -7.59 1.08 3.63
N SER A 35 -6.84 1.70 4.54
CA SER A 35 -6.20 1.01 5.67
C SER A 35 -7.13 1.06 6.87
N LYS A 36 -7.81 -0.06 7.17
CA LYS A 36 -8.69 -0.17 8.35
C LYS A 36 -7.93 -0.02 9.66
N GLN A 37 -6.67 -0.46 9.70
CA GLN A 37 -5.84 -0.38 10.91
C GLN A 37 -5.31 1.04 11.16
N ALA A 38 -4.87 1.74 10.09
CA ALA A 38 -4.42 3.11 10.21
C ALA A 38 -5.58 4.12 10.26
N ARG A 39 -6.81 3.71 9.87
CA ARG A 39 -7.97 4.59 9.64
C ARG A 39 -7.68 5.69 8.61
N LEU A 40 -6.93 5.32 7.58
CA LEU A 40 -6.50 6.21 6.50
C LEU A 40 -6.97 5.66 5.16
N ALA A 41 -7.36 6.55 4.26
CA ALA A 41 -7.65 6.28 2.85
C ALA A 41 -6.60 6.95 1.97
N PHE A 42 -5.87 6.15 1.20
CA PHE A 42 -4.86 6.61 0.25
C PHE A 42 -5.48 6.77 -1.13
N PRO A 43 -5.48 7.98 -1.73
CA PRO A 43 -6.11 8.19 -3.03
C PRO A 43 -5.33 7.55 -4.17
N ILE A 44 -6.04 7.13 -5.21
CA ILE A 44 -5.45 6.68 -6.47
C ILE A 44 -5.65 7.79 -7.49
N ARG A 45 -4.54 8.31 -8.03
CA ARG A 45 -4.53 9.36 -9.06
C ARG A 45 -3.88 8.79 -10.31
N ASP A 46 -4.54 8.90 -11.45
CA ASP A 46 -4.06 8.35 -12.73
C ASP A 46 -3.70 6.85 -12.67
N GLY A 47 -4.42 6.08 -11.86
CA GLY A 47 -4.16 4.65 -11.64
C GLY A 47 -2.98 4.35 -10.71
N ILE A 48 -2.34 5.37 -10.13
CA ILE A 48 -1.21 5.24 -9.21
C ILE A 48 -1.68 5.50 -7.77
N PRO A 49 -1.50 4.52 -6.86
CA PRO A 49 -1.70 4.71 -5.43
C PRO A 49 -0.76 5.77 -4.83
N ILE A 50 -1.32 6.83 -4.24
CA ILE A 50 -0.56 7.83 -3.52
C ILE A 50 -0.40 7.39 -2.06
N MET A 51 0.67 6.66 -1.79
CA MET A 51 0.97 6.07 -0.48
C MET A 51 1.62 7.06 0.50
N LEU A 52 1.26 8.33 0.42
CA LEU A 52 1.76 9.40 1.29
C LEU A 52 0.76 9.65 2.42
N VAL A 53 1.23 9.60 3.67
CA VAL A 53 0.39 9.85 4.85
C VAL A 53 -0.19 11.27 4.84
N SER A 54 0.54 12.25 4.30
CA SER A 54 0.07 13.63 4.17
C SER A 54 -1.06 13.82 3.16
N GLU A 55 -1.14 12.93 2.15
CA GLU A 55 -2.21 12.94 1.15
C GLU A 55 -3.34 11.96 1.53
N ALA A 56 -3.14 11.16 2.57
CA ALA A 56 -4.13 10.21 3.02
C ALA A 56 -5.25 10.94 3.78
N ARG A 57 -6.49 10.58 3.49
CA ARG A 57 -7.67 11.10 4.17
C ARG A 57 -7.96 10.25 5.41
N GLU A 58 -8.21 10.89 6.54
CA GLU A 58 -8.72 10.19 7.73
C GLU A 58 -10.17 9.71 7.50
N LEU A 59 -10.44 8.47 7.91
CA LEU A 59 -11.74 7.82 7.78
C LEU A 59 -12.72 8.23 8.87
#